data_AF-A0A2D6FFA3-F1
#
_entry.id   AF-A0A2D6FFA3-F1
#
_cell.length_a   1.000
_cell.length_b   1.000
_cell.length_c   1.000
_cell.angle_alpha   90.00
_cell.angle_beta   90.00
_cell.angle_gamma   90.00
#
_symmetry.space_group_name_H-M   'P 1'
#
loop_
_entity.id
_entity.type
_entity.pdbx_description
1 polymer ?
#
loop_
_entity_poly.entity_id
_entity_poly.type
_entity_poly.pdbx_seq_one_letter_code
_entity_poly.pdbx_strand_id
1 'polypeptide(L)'
;MRKLSVFLLVLGLISCSNPLQTYGTKQEAESACSQWESEEKKLFEVKYIEWGEEEDWVNKPAVNVDSVITSRYCLEEDNTSQIIGFENGEIQNETFEDADGKRGEWKIVEHFHYK
;
A
#
# COMPACT_ATOMS: atom_id res chain seq x y z
N MET A 1 43.24 -33.76 9.30
CA MET A 1 43.15 -32.29 9.14
C MET A 1 42.04 -31.99 8.14
N ARG A 2 40.82 -31.64 8.61
CA ARG A 2 39.70 -31.27 7.75
C ARG A 2 39.77 -29.77 7.48
N LYS A 3 39.90 -29.39 6.21
CA LYS A 3 39.84 -28.00 5.76
C LYS A 3 38.38 -27.56 5.82
N LEU A 4 38.03 -26.73 6.80
CA LEU A 4 36.76 -26.01 6.83
C LEU A 4 36.95 -24.74 5.99
N SER A 5 36.44 -24.78 4.75
CA SER A 5 36.34 -23.60 3.90
C SER A 5 35.40 -22.58 4.56
N VAL A 6 35.95 -21.41 4.81
CA VAL A 6 35.26 -20.20 5.25
C VAL A 6 34.37 -19.71 4.11
N PHE A 7 33.06 -19.92 4.21
CA PHE A 7 32.08 -19.18 3.40
C PHE A 7 31.79 -17.85 4.10
N LEU A 8 32.54 -16.81 3.72
CA LEU A 8 32.20 -15.42 4.00
C LEU A 8 30.99 -15.05 3.14
N LEU A 9 29.78 -15.25 3.69
CA LEU A 9 28.56 -14.62 3.17
C LEU A 9 28.60 -13.14 3.55
N VAL A 10 29.12 -12.33 2.63
CA VAL A 10 28.97 -10.87 2.66
C VAL A 10 27.50 -10.59 2.35
N LEU A 11 26.67 -10.56 3.38
CA LEU A 11 25.36 -9.92 3.34
C LEU A 11 25.59 -8.42 3.28
N GLY A 12 25.82 -7.93 2.07
CA GLY A 12 25.73 -6.51 1.77
C GLY A 12 24.30 -6.08 2.03
N LEU A 13 24.04 -5.52 3.21
CA LEU A 13 22.89 -4.68 3.48
C LEU A 13 23.05 -3.42 2.63
N ILE A 14 22.69 -3.51 1.35
CA ILE A 14 22.38 -2.34 0.55
C ILE A 14 21.13 -1.75 1.21
N SER A 15 21.36 -0.79 2.10
CA SER A 15 20.32 0.13 2.53
C SER A 15 19.95 0.91 1.28
N CYS A 16 18.87 0.49 0.61
CA CYS A 16 18.32 1.18 -0.55
C CYS A 16 17.70 2.50 -0.07
N SER A 17 18.54 3.51 0.15
CA SER A 17 18.09 4.88 -0.09
C SER A 17 17.86 5.00 -1.59
N ASN A 18 16.59 4.91 -2.02
CA ASN A 18 16.19 4.94 -3.42
C ASN A 18 16.84 6.15 -4.11
N PRO A 19 17.74 5.95 -5.10
CA PRO A 19 18.23 7.07 -5.89
C PRO A 19 17.04 7.67 -6.65
N LEU A 20 16.98 9.00 -6.74
CA LEU A 20 15.95 9.73 -7.48
C LEU A 20 15.84 9.15 -8.90
N GLN A 21 14.80 8.35 -9.15
CA GLN A 21 14.63 7.65 -10.41
C GLN A 21 13.87 8.55 -11.36
N THR A 22 14.52 8.95 -12.46
CA THR A 22 13.88 9.72 -13.54
C THR A 22 13.64 8.82 -14.73
N TYR A 23 12.37 8.67 -15.08
CA TYR A 23 11.89 7.93 -16.25
C TYR A 23 12.04 8.76 -17.53
N GLY A 24 12.18 8.10 -18.67
CA GLY A 24 12.33 8.75 -19.97
C GLY A 24 11.02 9.32 -20.50
N THR A 25 9.89 8.76 -20.09
CA THR A 25 8.55 9.20 -20.50
C THR A 25 7.56 9.15 -19.33
N LYS A 26 6.45 9.88 -19.45
CA LYS A 26 5.31 9.79 -18.53
C LYS A 26 4.80 8.35 -18.40
N GLN A 27 4.65 7.63 -19.51
CA GLN A 27 4.14 6.25 -19.51
C GLN A 27 5.03 5.29 -18.71
N GLU A 28 6.35 5.47 -18.78
CA GLU A 28 7.28 4.69 -17.95
C GLU A 28 7.11 5.00 -16.46
N ALA A 29 6.92 6.28 -16.11
CA ALA A 29 6.65 6.67 -14.73
C ALA A 29 5.30 6.13 -14.23
N GLU A 30 4.24 6.18 -15.04
CA GLU A 30 2.93 5.59 -14.72
C GLU A 30 3.04 4.08 -14.51
N SER A 31 3.80 3.39 -15.37
CA SER A 31 4.00 1.94 -15.26
C SER A 31 4.75 1.58 -13.99
N ALA A 32 5.79 2.35 -13.63
CA ALA A 32 6.53 2.15 -12.40
C ALA A 32 5.68 2.45 -11.16
N CYS A 33 4.88 3.53 -11.20
CA CYS A 33 3.96 3.87 -10.13
C CYS A 33 2.91 2.77 -9.93
N SER A 34 2.32 2.27 -11.01
CA SER A 34 1.36 1.17 -10.98
C SER A 34 1.97 -0.12 -10.42
N GLN A 35 3.22 -0.43 -10.78
CA GLN A 35 3.93 -1.56 -10.21
C GLN A 35 4.13 -1.40 -8.69
N TRP A 36 4.57 -0.23 -8.25
CA TRP A 36 4.76 0.09 -6.83
C TRP A 36 3.44 0.05 -6.03
N GLU A 37 2.37 0.59 -6.61
CA GLU A 37 1.02 0.55 -6.05
C GLU A 37 0.51 -0.89 -5.94
N SER A 38 0.85 -1.77 -6.89
CA SER A 38 0.43 -3.19 -6.83
C SER A 38 1.04 -4.00 -5.69
N GLU A 39 2.13 -3.49 -5.08
CA GLU A 39 2.74 -4.07 -3.87
C GLU A 39 2.05 -3.63 -2.58
N GLU A 40 0.91 -2.95 -2.69
CA GLU A 40 0.07 -2.56 -1.57
C GLU A 40 -0.44 -3.74 -0.74
N LYS A 41 -0.75 -3.43 0.50
CA LYS A 41 -1.59 -4.26 1.36
C LYS A 41 -3.04 -3.85 1.22
N LYS A 42 -3.90 -4.87 1.19
CA LYS A 42 -5.35 -4.72 1.13
C LYS A 42 -5.95 -5.24 2.42
N LEU A 43 -6.74 -4.42 3.08
CA LEU A 43 -7.55 -4.82 4.22
C LEU A 43 -9.01 -4.92 3.78
N PHE A 44 -9.69 -5.99 4.18
CA PHE A 44 -11.11 -6.18 3.93
C PHE A 44 -11.86 -5.69 5.17
N GLU A 45 -12.55 -4.55 5.03
CA GLU A 45 -13.41 -4.02 6.09
C GLU A 45 -14.75 -4.74 6.06
N VAL A 46 -15.11 -5.37 7.18
CA VAL A 46 -16.40 -6.06 7.36
C VAL A 46 -17.39 -5.05 7.93
N LYS A 47 -18.24 -4.46 7.08
CA LYS A 47 -19.30 -3.54 7.55
C LYS A 47 -20.52 -4.30 8.04
N TYR A 48 -20.72 -4.33 9.35
CA TYR A 48 -21.97 -4.80 9.94
C TYR A 48 -23.09 -3.78 9.70
N ILE A 49 -24.28 -4.28 9.35
CA ILE A 49 -25.51 -3.47 9.36
C ILE A 49 -25.96 -3.34 10.81
N GLU A 50 -26.01 -2.13 11.36
CA GLU A 50 -26.75 -1.88 12.60
C GLU A 50 -28.24 -2.05 12.32
N TRP A 51 -28.86 -3.05 12.95
CA TRP A 51 -30.29 -3.29 12.86
C TRP A 51 -30.98 -2.54 13.99
N GLY A 52 -31.86 -1.59 13.64
CA GLY A 52 -32.82 -1.02 14.60
C GLY A 52 -33.71 -2.13 15.17
N GLU A 53 -34.11 -1.98 16.44
CA GLU A 53 -34.99 -2.90 17.15
C GLU A 53 -36.32 -3.09 16.40
N GLU A 54 -36.43 -4.09 15.52
CA GLU A 54 -37.71 -4.75 15.24
C GLU A 54 -37.53 -6.11 14.54
N GLU A 55 -38.27 -7.07 15.09
CA GLU A 55 -38.12 -8.52 14.97
C GLU A 55 -38.58 -9.07 13.60
N ASP A 56 -37.66 -9.53 12.75
CA ASP A 56 -37.88 -10.69 11.87
C ASP A 56 -36.54 -11.25 11.34
N TRP A 57 -35.89 -12.06 12.18
CA TRP A 57 -34.48 -12.50 12.03
C TRP A 57 -34.30 -13.81 11.24
N VAL A 58 -35.38 -14.49 10.82
CA VAL A 58 -35.29 -15.88 10.35
C VAL A 58 -35.06 -16.01 8.83
N ASN A 59 -35.25 -14.95 8.04
CA ASN A 59 -35.31 -15.07 6.56
C ASN A 59 -34.37 -14.13 5.76
N LYS A 60 -33.30 -13.57 6.34
CA LYS A 60 -32.42 -12.66 5.57
C LYS A 60 -30.94 -13.06 5.65
N PRO A 61 -30.27 -13.35 4.52
CA PRO A 61 -28.82 -13.41 4.47
C PRO A 61 -28.28 -11.98 4.44
N ALA A 62 -27.79 -11.48 5.56
CA ALA A 62 -27.12 -10.19 5.61
C ALA A 62 -25.61 -10.40 5.79
N VAL A 63 -24.88 -10.48 4.67
CA VAL A 63 -23.41 -10.54 4.69
C VAL A 63 -22.84 -9.59 3.62
N ASN A 64 -22.30 -8.48 4.15
CA ASN A 64 -21.13 -7.68 3.81
C ASN A 64 -20.91 -7.18 2.37
N VAL A 65 -20.89 -5.85 2.26
CA VAL A 65 -20.16 -5.15 1.19
C VAL A 65 -18.70 -5.15 1.60
N ASP A 66 -17.86 -5.94 0.94
CA ASP A 66 -16.41 -5.89 1.13
C ASP A 66 -15.89 -4.51 0.68
N SER A 67 -15.66 -3.56 1.60
CA SER A 67 -14.85 -2.38 1.27
C SER A 67 -13.38 -2.78 1.38
N VAL A 68 -12.72 -2.91 0.23
CA VAL A 68 -11.26 -3.07 0.18
C VAL A 68 -10.63 -1.72 0.48
N ILE A 69 -9.87 -1.66 1.57
CA ILE A 69 -9.03 -0.51 1.91
C ILE A 69 -7.63 -0.78 1.38
N THR A 70 -7.17 0.08 0.48
CA THR A 70 -5.83 0.07 -0.12
C THR A 70 -4.83 0.85 0.74
N SER A 71 -3.56 0.44 0.74
CA SER A 71 -2.49 1.12 1.50
C SER A 71 -1.65 2.07 0.66
N ARG A 72 -1.76 2.03 -0.67
CA ARG A 72 -1.01 2.90 -1.58
C ARG A 72 -1.92 3.46 -2.67
N TYR A 73 -1.54 4.61 -3.21
CA TYR A 73 -2.07 5.08 -4.48
C TYR A 73 -1.12 6.07 -5.15
N CYS A 74 -1.29 6.22 -6.46
CA CYS A 74 -0.56 7.16 -7.29
C CYS A 74 -1.41 8.38 -7.67
N LEU A 75 -0.84 9.57 -7.62
CA LEU A 75 -1.48 10.81 -8.09
C LEU A 75 -0.53 11.60 -8.99
N GLU A 76 -0.95 11.89 -10.22
CA GLU A 76 -0.21 12.81 -11.08
C GLU A 76 -0.31 14.23 -10.52
N GLU A 77 0.82 14.94 -10.44
CA GLU A 77 0.83 16.34 -9.99
C GLU A 77 0.85 17.29 -11.18
N ASP A 78 -0.21 18.10 -11.31
CA ASP A 78 -0.36 19.06 -12.39
C ASP A 78 0.84 20.01 -12.51
N ASN A 79 1.26 20.27 -13.74
CA ASN A 79 2.36 21.20 -14.07
C ASN A 79 3.73 20.79 -13.52
N THR A 80 3.88 19.53 -13.11
CA THR A 80 5.17 18.94 -12.76
C THR A 80 5.35 17.65 -13.55
N SER A 81 6.56 17.34 -13.99
CA SER A 81 6.84 16.06 -14.66
C SER A 81 7.05 14.96 -13.62
N GLN A 82 6.04 14.71 -12.78
CA GLN A 82 6.08 13.66 -11.76
C GLN A 82 4.71 13.09 -11.41
N ILE A 83 4.75 11.86 -10.91
CA ILE A 83 3.64 11.19 -10.23
C ILE A 83 4.07 10.97 -8.78
N ILE A 84 3.15 11.23 -7.85
CA ILE A 84 3.38 11.14 -6.42
C ILE A 84 2.79 9.83 -5.89
N GLY A 85 3.63 9.04 -5.22
CA GLY A 85 3.22 7.84 -4.50
C GLY A 85 2.87 8.17 -3.06
N PHE A 86 1.61 7.93 -2.68
CA PHE A 86 1.13 8.06 -1.31
C PHE A 86 1.02 6.69 -0.65
N GLU A 87 1.47 6.58 0.59
CA GLU A 87 1.33 5.37 1.40
C GLU A 87 0.67 5.70 2.74
N ASN A 88 -0.16 4.77 3.18
CA ASN A 88 -0.68 4.70 4.53
C ASN A 88 0.07 3.61 5.30
N GLY A 89 0.98 4.03 6.17
CA GLY A 89 1.86 3.11 6.89
C GLY A 89 1.11 2.17 7.84
N GLU A 90 0.01 2.62 8.45
CA GLU A 90 -0.77 1.82 9.38
C GLU A 90 -1.46 0.65 8.68
N ILE A 91 -2.00 0.88 7.47
CA ILE A 91 -2.57 -0.17 6.61
C ILE A 91 -1.45 -1.07 6.06
N GLN A 92 -0.36 -0.48 5.57
CA GLN A 92 0.77 -1.23 5.00
C GLN A 92 1.44 -2.17 6.03
N ASN A 93 1.45 -1.79 7.30
CA ASN A 93 2.03 -2.58 8.39
C ASN A 93 1.00 -3.46 9.13
N GLU A 94 -0.25 -3.55 8.67
CA GLU A 94 -1.31 -4.35 9.30
C GLU A 94 -1.57 -3.97 10.78
N THR A 95 -1.25 -2.73 11.14
CA THR A 95 -1.50 -2.12 12.47
C THR A 95 -2.75 -1.26 12.49
N PHE A 96 -3.48 -1.24 11.38
CA PHE A 96 -4.74 -0.56 11.23
C PHE A 96 -5.80 -1.19 12.14
N GLU A 97 -6.45 -0.37 12.97
CA GLU A 97 -7.58 -0.75 13.82
C GLU A 97 -8.75 0.17 13.47
N ASP A 98 -9.96 -0.37 13.19
CA ASP A 98 -11.15 0.48 13.12
C ASP A 98 -12.39 0.00 13.88
N ALA A 99 -13.02 1.03 14.47
CA ALA A 99 -14.36 1.13 15.03
C ALA A 99 -14.69 2.63 15.23
N ASP A 100 -13.67 3.50 15.37
CA ASP A 100 -13.79 4.96 15.60
C ASP A 100 -13.25 5.84 14.43
N GLY A 101 -13.03 5.26 13.24
CA GLY A 101 -12.80 6.05 12.02
C GLY A 101 -11.44 6.73 11.84
N LYS A 102 -10.36 6.27 12.51
CA LYS A 102 -9.00 6.77 12.24
C LYS A 102 -8.33 5.94 11.15
N ARG A 103 -8.12 6.54 9.98
CA ARG A 103 -7.60 5.84 8.79
C ARG A 103 -6.07 5.80 8.68
N GLY A 104 -5.32 6.20 9.70
CA GLY A 104 -3.88 6.52 9.56
C GLY A 104 -3.64 7.82 8.79
N GLU A 105 -2.38 8.23 8.66
CA GLU A 105 -1.99 9.43 7.89
C GLU A 105 -1.40 9.03 6.54
N TRP A 106 -1.97 9.56 5.45
CA TRP A 106 -1.40 9.41 4.12
C TRP A 106 -0.16 10.28 3.97
N LYS A 107 0.96 9.67 3.60
CA LYS A 107 2.24 10.36 3.43
C LYS A 107 2.78 10.16 2.03
N ILE A 108 3.42 11.20 1.50
CA ILE A 108 4.23 11.10 0.30
C ILE A 108 5.46 10.27 0.65
N VAL A 109 5.67 9.17 -0.06
CA VAL A 109 6.81 8.26 0.18
C VAL A 109 7.63 7.99 -1.07
N GLU A 110 7.10 8.28 -2.26
CA GLU A 110 7.82 8.06 -3.52
C GLU A 110 7.48 9.14 -4.57
N HIS A 111 8.45 9.46 -5.41
CA HIS A 111 8.33 10.41 -6.52
C HIS A 111 8.78 9.76 -7.84
N PHE A 112 7.84 9.60 -8.77
CA PHE A 112 8.10 9.04 -10.09
C PHE A 112 8.28 10.17 -11.11
N HIS A 113 9.49 10.72 -11.19
CA HIS A 113 9.80 11.81 -12.11
C HIS A 113 9.94 11.34 -13.55
N TYR A 114 9.48 12.12 -14.52
CA TYR A 114 9.71 11.88 -15.95
C TYR A 114 10.22 13.13 -16.67
N LYS A 115 10.68 12.96 -17.91
CA LYS A 115 11.17 14.05 -18.76
C LYS A 115 10.11 14.53 -19.74
#